data_AF-D5QBW7-F1
#
_entry.id   AF-D5QBW7-F1
#
_cell.length_a   1.000
_cell.length_b   1.000
_cell.length_c   1.000
_cell.angle_alpha   90.00
_cell.angle_beta   90.00
_cell.angle_gamma   90.00
#
_symmetry.space_group_name_H-M   'P 1'
#
loop_
_entity.id
_entity.type
_entity.pdbx_description
1 polymer ?
#
loop_
_entity_poly.entity_id
_entity_poly.type
_entity_poly.pdbx_seq_one_letter_code
_entity_poly.pdbx_strand_id
1 'polypeptide(L)'
;MVEIDLTAMSTVKKPRKKIAQRQLELRQRLWPSITENYIWRRQHHHGFTTIPRTMPLILSIMDDLARTPVAMAYLELWGRAFDEGFVTLSKPREIAFHAGFDGQRGERTWRSKMKALNDLGFIEVAGGPSGAMSYALILNPYLVIRRLHEQGTTGLREDKYNALMERAGEIGAEDFDLPDPWIKQSSSLQSSPSPGPATETNSSSTES
;
A
#
# COMPACT_ATOMS: atom_id res chain seq x y z
N MET A 1 -34.14 -26.79 -30.39
CA MET A 1 -35.05 -25.81 -29.80
C MET A 1 -35.09 -26.12 -28.31
N VAL A 2 -34.33 -25.38 -27.51
CA VAL A 2 -34.20 -25.62 -26.06
C VAL A 2 -34.95 -24.48 -25.38
N GLU A 3 -36.04 -24.81 -24.69
CA GLU A 3 -36.79 -23.86 -23.89
C GLU A 3 -35.92 -23.35 -22.75
N ILE A 4 -35.79 -22.03 -22.65
CA ILE A 4 -35.08 -21.36 -21.56
C ILE A 4 -36.13 -21.05 -20.49
N ASP A 5 -36.00 -21.75 -19.35
CA ASP A 5 -36.75 -21.46 -18.13
C ASP A 5 -36.33 -20.09 -17.57
N LEU A 6 -37.26 -19.14 -17.61
CA LEU A 6 -37.08 -17.73 -17.21
C LEU A 6 -37.26 -17.50 -15.70
N THR A 7 -37.44 -18.54 -14.89
CA THR A 7 -37.98 -18.39 -13.52
C THR A 7 -36.93 -18.21 -12.41
N ALA A 8 -35.70 -17.84 -12.73
CA ALA A 8 -34.67 -17.52 -11.73
C ALA A 8 -34.08 -16.11 -11.91
N MET A 9 -34.93 -15.09 -12.01
CA MET A 9 -34.50 -13.70 -11.90
C MET A 9 -34.23 -13.32 -10.43
N SER A 10 -33.00 -13.59 -9.98
CA SER A 10 -32.45 -13.09 -8.72
C SER A 10 -32.42 -11.56 -8.72
N THR A 11 -32.96 -10.97 -7.65
CA THR A 11 -33.18 -9.55 -7.44
C THR A 11 -31.86 -8.76 -7.37
N VAL A 12 -31.45 -8.16 -8.50
CA VAL A 12 -30.33 -7.22 -8.55
C VAL A 12 -30.75 -5.89 -7.91
N LYS A 13 -30.09 -5.48 -6.82
CA LYS A 13 -30.24 -4.13 -6.25
C LYS A 13 -29.78 -3.09 -7.30
N LYS A 14 -30.67 -2.15 -7.66
CA LYS A 14 -30.41 -1.08 -8.66
C LYS A 14 -29.11 -0.30 -8.34
N PRO A 15 -28.21 -0.09 -9.32
CA PRO A 15 -26.98 0.68 -9.11
C PRO A 15 -27.29 2.16 -8.86
N ARG A 16 -26.67 2.71 -7.81
CA ARG A 16 -27.03 4.00 -7.18
C ARG A 16 -26.67 5.29 -7.94
N LYS A 17 -26.29 5.28 -9.24
CA LYS A 17 -26.05 6.52 -10.04
C LYS A 17 -26.37 6.30 -11.53
N LYS A 18 -27.00 7.28 -12.21
CA LYS A 18 -27.41 7.22 -13.65
C LYS A 18 -26.30 6.73 -14.60
N ILE A 19 -25.04 7.06 -14.31
CA ILE A 19 -23.87 6.64 -15.09
C ILE A 19 -23.68 5.12 -15.05
N ALA A 20 -23.76 4.52 -13.85
CA ALA A 20 -23.59 3.08 -13.67
C ALA A 20 -24.69 2.28 -14.38
N GLN A 21 -25.91 2.81 -14.40
CA GLN A 21 -27.03 2.22 -15.13
C GLN A 21 -26.77 2.22 -16.66
N ARG A 22 -26.33 3.35 -17.23
CA ARG A 22 -25.98 3.43 -18.66
C ARG A 22 -24.84 2.48 -19.05
N GLN A 23 -23.82 2.35 -18.19
CA GLN A 23 -22.73 1.41 -18.42
C GLN A 23 -23.20 -0.05 -18.40
N LEU A 24 -24.12 -0.38 -17.49
CA LEU A 24 -24.71 -1.72 -17.43
C LEU A 24 -25.55 -2.03 -18.68
N GLU A 25 -26.35 -1.08 -19.14
CA GLU A 25 -27.14 -1.19 -20.38
C GLU A 25 -26.23 -1.38 -21.61
N LEU A 26 -25.17 -0.59 -21.72
CA LEU A 26 -24.18 -0.74 -22.80
C LEU A 26 -23.50 -2.11 -22.76
N ARG A 27 -23.10 -2.57 -21.57
CA ARG A 27 -22.51 -3.90 -21.39
C ARG A 27 -23.48 -5.00 -21.85
N GLN A 28 -24.74 -4.93 -21.45
CA GLN A 28 -25.76 -5.91 -21.84
C GLN A 28 -25.98 -5.91 -23.36
N ARG A 29 -25.94 -4.74 -24.00
CA ARG A 29 -26.04 -4.63 -25.46
C ARG A 29 -24.84 -5.23 -26.19
N LEU A 30 -23.63 -5.03 -25.67
CA LEU A 30 -22.40 -5.52 -26.28
C LEU A 30 -22.16 -7.01 -26.03
N TRP A 31 -22.58 -7.53 -24.87
CA TRP A 31 -22.38 -8.94 -24.47
C TRP A 31 -23.66 -9.56 -23.90
N PRO A 32 -24.71 -9.74 -24.72
CA PRO A 32 -26.02 -10.18 -24.25
C PRO A 32 -26.04 -11.63 -23.74
N SER A 33 -25.09 -12.47 -24.17
CA SER A 33 -25.00 -13.88 -23.76
C SER A 33 -24.28 -14.09 -22.42
N ILE A 34 -23.63 -13.06 -21.87
CA ILE A 34 -22.85 -13.17 -20.63
C ILE A 34 -23.76 -12.90 -19.44
N THR A 35 -24.07 -13.94 -18.68
CA THR A 35 -24.88 -13.83 -17.46
C THR A 35 -24.05 -13.34 -16.27
N GLU A 36 -24.71 -12.86 -15.22
CA GLU A 36 -24.04 -12.32 -14.02
C GLU A 36 -23.10 -13.34 -13.35
N ASN A 37 -23.39 -14.64 -13.46
CA ASN A 37 -22.56 -15.71 -12.89
C ASN A 37 -21.20 -15.84 -13.60
N TYR A 38 -21.07 -15.34 -14.84
CA TYR A 38 -19.79 -15.29 -15.56
C TYR A 38 -18.91 -14.12 -15.13
N ILE A 39 -19.45 -13.21 -14.31
CA ILE A 39 -18.77 -11.98 -13.91
C ILE A 39 -18.28 -12.15 -12.47
N TRP A 40 -16.98 -11.96 -12.28
CA TRP A 40 -16.43 -11.91 -10.94
C TRP A 40 -16.75 -10.56 -10.31
N ARG A 41 -17.52 -10.58 -9.22
CA ARG A 41 -18.02 -9.37 -8.51
C ARG A 41 -17.82 -9.56 -7.01
N ARG A 42 -17.15 -8.60 -6.36
CA ARG A 42 -16.84 -8.66 -4.92
C ARG A 42 -18.08 -8.78 -4.01
N GLN A 43 -19.25 -8.39 -4.49
CA GLN A 43 -20.52 -8.51 -3.73
C GLN A 43 -21.09 -9.93 -3.74
N HIS A 44 -20.65 -10.77 -4.68
CA HIS A 44 -21.19 -12.12 -4.91
C HIS A 44 -20.13 -13.22 -4.79
N HIS A 45 -18.85 -12.86 -4.77
CA HIS A 45 -17.73 -13.77 -4.74
C HIS A 45 -16.71 -13.33 -3.68
N HIS A 46 -15.98 -14.31 -3.12
CA HIS A 46 -14.95 -14.08 -2.11
C HIS A 46 -13.54 -13.98 -2.72
N GLY A 47 -12.56 -13.58 -1.92
CA GLY A 47 -11.14 -13.52 -2.33
C GLY A 47 -10.72 -12.23 -3.02
N PHE A 48 -11.42 -11.12 -2.77
CA PHE A 48 -11.02 -9.79 -3.25
C PHE A 48 -10.24 -9.05 -2.17
N THR A 49 -9.19 -8.34 -2.60
CA THR A 49 -8.57 -7.27 -1.83
C THR A 49 -8.91 -5.91 -2.45
N THR A 50 -8.92 -4.86 -1.66
CA THR A 50 -9.10 -3.49 -2.16
C THR A 50 -7.75 -2.97 -2.61
N ILE A 51 -7.63 -2.65 -3.90
CA ILE A 51 -6.42 -2.03 -4.46
C ILE A 51 -6.68 -0.57 -4.87
N PRO A 52 -5.72 0.36 -4.66
CA PRO A 52 -5.77 1.71 -5.21
C PRO A 52 -5.92 1.67 -6.74
N ARG A 53 -6.74 2.58 -7.30
CA ARG A 53 -6.92 2.66 -8.76
C ARG A 53 -5.65 3.09 -9.51
N THR A 54 -4.73 3.72 -8.80
CA THR A 54 -3.39 4.11 -9.25
C THR A 54 -2.36 3.00 -9.15
N MET A 55 -2.71 1.84 -8.55
CA MET A 55 -1.78 0.74 -8.32
C MET A 55 -0.99 0.35 -9.58
N PRO A 56 -1.58 0.21 -10.79
CA PRO A 56 -0.80 -0.12 -11.98
C PRO A 56 0.36 0.85 -12.28
N LEU A 57 0.15 2.16 -12.06
CA LEU A 57 1.17 3.18 -12.27
C LEU A 57 2.21 3.18 -11.14
N ILE A 58 1.77 3.02 -9.89
CA ILE A 58 2.64 2.86 -8.72
C ILE A 58 3.59 1.69 -8.91
N LEU A 59 3.08 0.52 -9.30
CA LEU A 59 3.88 -0.68 -9.56
C LEU A 59 4.93 -0.43 -10.66
N SER A 60 4.54 0.28 -11.72
CA SER A 60 5.46 0.64 -12.81
C SER A 60 6.56 1.61 -12.36
N ILE A 61 6.25 2.53 -11.44
CA ILE A 61 7.23 3.43 -10.83
C ILE A 61 8.20 2.66 -9.93
N MET A 62 7.70 1.70 -9.14
CA MET A 62 8.52 0.86 -8.28
C MET A 62 9.57 0.07 -9.08
N ASP A 63 9.20 -0.49 -10.23
CA ASP A 63 10.13 -1.22 -11.09
C ASP A 63 11.24 -0.32 -11.65
N ASP A 64 10.91 0.92 -12.04
CA ASP A 64 11.89 1.89 -12.54
C ASP A 64 12.87 2.31 -11.42
N LEU A 65 12.33 2.64 -10.23
CA LEU A 65 13.11 3.00 -9.05
C LEU A 65 14.05 1.88 -8.61
N ALA A 66 13.54 0.65 -8.53
CA ALA A 66 14.32 -0.52 -8.11
C ALA A 66 15.27 -1.02 -9.21
N ARG A 67 15.10 -0.55 -10.45
CA ARG A 67 15.81 -1.02 -11.66
C ARG A 67 15.73 -2.54 -11.83
N THR A 68 14.65 -3.14 -11.34
CA THR A 68 14.42 -4.58 -11.30
C THR A 68 12.94 -4.85 -11.03
N PRO A 69 12.35 -5.95 -11.54
CA PRO A 69 10.91 -6.19 -11.38
C PRO A 69 10.57 -6.53 -9.92
N VAL A 70 10.05 -5.56 -9.18
CA VAL A 70 9.55 -5.66 -7.81
C VAL A 70 8.02 -5.61 -7.74
N ALA A 71 7.36 -5.13 -8.80
CA ALA A 71 5.91 -4.93 -8.87
C ALA A 71 5.10 -6.15 -8.42
N MET A 72 5.41 -7.33 -8.95
CA MET A 72 4.67 -8.55 -8.60
C MET A 72 4.93 -9.00 -7.15
N ALA A 73 6.12 -8.75 -6.61
CA ALA A 73 6.39 -9.00 -5.19
C ALA A 73 5.52 -8.11 -4.31
N TYR A 74 5.42 -6.81 -4.64
CA TYR A 74 4.59 -5.87 -3.90
C TYR A 74 3.09 -6.15 -4.03
N LEU A 75 2.62 -6.46 -5.24
CA LEU A 75 1.21 -6.79 -5.49
C LEU A 75 0.78 -8.06 -4.75
N GLU A 76 1.67 -9.05 -4.63
CA GLU A 76 1.42 -10.24 -3.81
C GLU A 76 1.19 -9.86 -2.35
N LEU A 77 2.10 -9.04 -1.77
CA LEU A 77 1.95 -8.57 -0.38
C LEU A 77 0.61 -7.87 -0.17
N TRP A 78 0.21 -7.02 -1.13
CA TRP A 78 -1.09 -6.34 -1.08
C TRP A 78 -2.27 -7.31 -1.14
N GLY A 79 -2.14 -8.39 -1.92
CA GLY A 79 -3.12 -9.48 -1.96
C GLY A 79 -3.25 -10.23 -0.64
N ARG A 80 -2.20 -10.24 0.19
CA ARG A 80 -2.19 -10.87 1.52
C ARG A 80 -2.56 -9.94 2.65
N ALA A 81 -2.30 -8.64 2.50
CA ALA A 81 -2.61 -7.65 3.51
C ALA A 81 -4.12 -7.45 3.60
N PHE A 82 -4.60 -7.30 4.83
CA PHE A 82 -5.91 -6.74 5.12
C PHE A 82 -5.79 -5.21 5.27
N ASP A 83 -6.83 -4.56 5.80
CA ASP A 83 -6.90 -3.10 5.90
C ASP A 83 -5.81 -2.50 6.82
N GLU A 84 -5.17 -3.32 7.67
CA GLU A 84 -4.07 -2.91 8.56
C GLU A 84 -2.70 -2.82 7.85
N GLY A 85 -2.59 -3.22 6.57
CA GLY A 85 -1.34 -3.14 5.81
C GLY A 85 -0.22 -4.07 6.31
N PHE A 86 -0.54 -5.04 7.18
CA PHE A 86 0.42 -5.96 7.79
C PHE A 86 0.40 -7.34 7.14
N VAL A 87 1.57 -7.93 6.93
CA VAL A 87 1.75 -9.26 6.31
C VAL A 87 2.70 -10.12 7.11
N THR A 88 2.29 -11.36 7.39
CA THR A 88 3.19 -12.40 7.93
C THR A 88 3.91 -13.13 6.78
N LEU A 89 5.25 -13.16 6.84
CA LEU A 89 6.13 -13.72 5.81
C LEU A 89 6.65 -15.13 6.18
N SER A 90 5.80 -15.95 6.82
CA SER A 90 6.20 -17.25 7.38
C SER A 90 6.44 -18.36 6.34
N LYS A 91 5.98 -18.16 5.10
CA LYS A 91 6.09 -19.13 4.01
C LYS A 91 6.76 -18.53 2.76
N PRO A 92 8.04 -18.14 2.84
CA PRO A 92 8.71 -17.35 1.81
C PRO A 92 8.74 -18.03 0.44
N ARG A 93 8.87 -19.36 0.38
CA ARG A 93 8.81 -20.12 -0.87
C ARG A 93 7.42 -20.08 -1.54
N GLU A 94 6.35 -20.14 -0.74
CA GLU A 94 4.96 -20.06 -1.24
C GLU A 94 4.66 -18.65 -1.77
N ILE A 95 5.03 -17.63 -1.00
CA ILE A 95 4.88 -16.22 -1.37
C ILE A 95 5.64 -15.93 -2.66
N ALA A 96 6.89 -16.38 -2.76
CA ALA A 96 7.70 -16.25 -3.97
C ALA A 96 7.01 -16.87 -5.19
N PHE A 97 6.48 -18.09 -5.04
CA PHE A 97 5.77 -18.78 -6.11
C PHE A 97 4.51 -18.03 -6.56
N HIS A 98 3.70 -17.51 -5.64
CA HIS A 98 2.49 -16.73 -5.96
C HIS A 98 2.81 -15.40 -6.65
N ALA A 99 3.94 -14.78 -6.29
CA ALA A 99 4.45 -13.59 -6.96
C ALA A 99 5.11 -13.89 -8.33
N GLY A 100 5.11 -15.15 -8.77
CA GLY A 100 5.68 -15.58 -10.06
C GLY A 100 7.18 -15.85 -10.04
N PHE A 101 7.82 -15.90 -8.87
CA PHE A 101 9.21 -16.30 -8.72
C PHE A 101 9.31 -17.81 -8.46
N ASP A 102 9.61 -18.57 -9.51
CA ASP A 102 9.67 -20.02 -9.47
C ASP A 102 11.11 -20.58 -9.52
N GLY A 103 11.21 -21.90 -9.61
CA GLY A 103 12.49 -22.62 -9.71
C GLY A 103 13.31 -22.65 -8.43
N GLN A 104 14.52 -23.22 -8.53
CA GLN A 104 15.43 -23.44 -7.38
C GLN A 104 15.87 -22.15 -6.68
N ARG A 105 15.79 -21.00 -7.37
CA ARG A 105 16.22 -19.69 -6.87
C ARG A 105 15.04 -18.73 -6.61
N GLY A 106 13.79 -19.18 -6.79
CA GLY A 106 12.60 -18.32 -6.67
C GLY A 106 12.53 -17.56 -5.34
N GLU A 107 12.72 -18.26 -4.22
CA GLU A 107 12.75 -17.63 -2.89
C GLU A 107 13.88 -16.60 -2.76
N ARG A 108 15.09 -16.91 -3.24
CA ARG A 108 16.22 -15.97 -3.19
C ARG A 108 15.94 -14.72 -4.01
N THR A 109 15.39 -14.89 -5.21
CA THR A 109 15.00 -13.78 -6.08
C THR A 109 13.94 -12.91 -5.43
N TRP A 110 12.90 -13.52 -4.86
CA TRP A 110 11.85 -12.82 -4.12
C TRP A 110 12.41 -12.04 -2.93
N ARG A 111 13.29 -12.64 -2.11
CA ARG A 111 13.96 -11.93 -0.99
C ARG A 111 14.75 -10.71 -1.46
N SER A 112 15.39 -10.79 -2.62
CA SER A 112 16.07 -9.63 -3.21
C SER A 112 15.09 -8.52 -3.59
N LYS A 113 13.86 -8.85 -4.04
CA LYS A 113 12.81 -7.86 -4.35
C LYS A 113 12.26 -7.23 -3.08
N MET A 114 11.99 -8.04 -2.06
CA MET A 114 11.59 -7.57 -0.74
C MET A 114 12.62 -6.60 -0.15
N LYS A 115 13.92 -6.91 -0.28
CA LYS A 115 14.98 -6.00 0.15
C LYS A 115 14.93 -4.67 -0.61
N ALA A 116 14.78 -4.69 -1.93
CA ALA A 116 14.68 -3.47 -2.72
C ALA A 116 13.46 -2.62 -2.34
N LEU A 117 12.30 -3.24 -2.12
CA LEU A 117 11.10 -2.56 -1.63
C LEU A 117 11.30 -1.92 -0.25
N ASN A 118 12.00 -2.61 0.65
CA ASN A 118 12.32 -2.09 1.97
C ASN A 118 13.34 -0.95 1.92
N ASP A 119 14.38 -1.08 1.09
CA ASP A 119 15.40 -0.04 0.92
C ASP A 119 14.81 1.25 0.33
N LEU A 120 13.83 1.14 -0.58
CA LEU A 120 13.09 2.26 -1.14
C LEU A 120 12.01 2.82 -0.19
N GLY A 121 11.71 2.13 0.90
CA GLY A 121 10.70 2.56 1.89
C GLY A 121 9.25 2.26 1.51
N PHE A 122 8.98 1.40 0.52
CA PHE A 122 7.61 0.98 0.19
C PHE A 122 7.04 -0.02 1.20
N ILE A 123 7.93 -0.73 1.89
CA ILE A 123 7.60 -1.63 2.99
C ILE A 123 8.59 -1.44 4.13
N GLU A 124 8.19 -1.81 5.34
CA GLU A 124 9.12 -2.02 6.47
C GLU A 124 9.11 -3.50 6.85
N VAL A 125 10.29 -4.12 6.89
CA VAL A 125 10.44 -5.51 7.34
C VAL A 125 10.85 -5.60 8.80
N ALA A 126 10.27 -6.57 9.51
CA ALA A 126 10.63 -6.86 10.89
C ALA A 126 10.98 -8.34 11.10
N GLY A 127 11.88 -8.57 12.05
CA GLY A 127 12.30 -9.90 12.48
C GLY A 127 11.23 -10.60 13.33
N GLY A 128 11.31 -11.93 13.38
CA GLY A 128 10.37 -12.77 14.12
C GLY A 128 10.75 -14.26 14.05
N PRO A 129 9.80 -15.17 14.32
CA PRO A 129 10.05 -16.61 14.39
C PRO A 129 10.59 -17.23 13.09
N SER A 130 10.35 -16.59 11.94
CA SER A 130 10.82 -17.04 10.62
C SER A 130 12.12 -16.35 10.17
N GLY A 131 12.80 -15.65 11.08
CA GLY A 131 14.06 -14.94 10.84
C GLY A 131 13.89 -13.44 10.66
N ALA A 132 14.91 -12.77 10.09
CA ALA A 132 14.99 -11.31 9.98
C ALA A 132 13.88 -10.66 9.12
N MET A 133 13.21 -11.45 8.27
CA MET A 133 12.10 -11.02 7.41
C MET A 133 10.90 -11.92 7.72
N SER A 134 10.32 -11.73 8.90
CA SER A 134 9.14 -12.49 9.35
C SER A 134 7.85 -11.71 9.14
N TYR A 135 7.93 -10.39 9.11
CA TYR A 135 6.80 -9.50 8.95
C TYR A 135 7.12 -8.40 7.94
N ALA A 136 6.09 -7.90 7.26
CA ALA A 136 6.17 -6.68 6.46
C ALA A 136 4.98 -5.77 6.76
N LEU A 137 5.24 -4.47 6.86
CA LEU A 137 4.26 -3.41 6.88
C LEU A 137 4.29 -2.70 5.52
N ILE A 138 3.14 -2.57 4.86
CA ILE A 138 3.00 -1.85 3.61
C ILE A 138 2.80 -0.36 3.93
N LEU A 139 3.68 0.49 3.41
CA LEU A 139 3.61 1.93 3.62
C LEU A 139 2.82 2.61 2.50
N ASN A 140 2.30 3.81 2.77
CA ASN A 140 1.55 4.57 1.78
C ASN A 140 2.46 4.91 0.57
N PRO A 141 2.21 4.34 -0.61
CA PRO A 141 3.10 4.49 -1.75
C PRO A 141 3.16 5.92 -2.29
N TYR A 142 2.13 6.75 -2.09
CA TYR A 142 2.14 8.14 -2.53
C TYR A 142 3.17 8.97 -1.75
N LEU A 143 3.17 8.82 -0.42
CA LEU A 143 4.12 9.50 0.45
C LEU A 143 5.55 9.07 0.16
N VAL A 144 5.76 7.77 -0.08
CA VAL A 144 7.09 7.23 -0.46
C VAL A 144 7.55 7.81 -1.79
N ILE A 145 6.71 7.79 -2.83
CA ILE A 145 7.07 8.31 -4.15
C ILE A 145 7.35 9.81 -4.11
N ARG A 146 6.52 10.60 -3.40
CA ARG A 146 6.75 12.03 -3.21
C ARG A 146 8.10 12.30 -2.56
N ARG A 147 8.41 11.59 -1.48
CA ARG A 147 9.71 11.71 -0.79
C ARG A 147 10.88 11.35 -1.71
N LEU A 148 10.78 10.27 -2.49
CA LEU A 148 11.84 9.86 -3.41
C LEU A 148 12.03 10.87 -4.55
N HIS A 149 10.95 11.53 -4.99
CA HIS A 149 10.98 12.64 -5.95
C HIS A 149 11.72 13.86 -5.39
N GLU A 150 11.34 14.32 -4.20
CA GLU A 150 11.96 15.45 -3.50
C GLU A 150 13.46 15.22 -3.25
N GLN A 151 13.86 13.96 -3.04
CA GLN A 151 15.27 13.57 -2.88
C GLN A 151 16.05 13.47 -4.19
N GLY A 152 15.39 13.59 -5.36
CA GLY A 152 16.01 13.41 -6.66
C GLY A 152 16.50 11.97 -6.90
N THR A 153 15.77 10.97 -6.38
CA THR A 153 16.19 9.57 -6.45
C THR A 153 16.28 9.10 -7.90
N THR A 154 17.46 8.60 -8.29
CA THR A 154 17.70 8.03 -9.62
C THR A 154 16.73 6.90 -9.94
N GLY A 155 16.16 6.92 -11.14
CA GLY A 155 15.21 5.90 -11.61
C GLY A 155 13.76 6.37 -11.55
N LEU A 156 13.43 7.38 -10.74
CA LEU A 156 12.10 8.00 -10.82
C LEU A 156 12.01 8.86 -12.08
N ARG A 157 11.09 8.53 -12.98
CA ARG A 157 10.85 9.32 -14.18
C ARG A 157 9.81 10.41 -13.91
N GLU A 158 10.12 11.61 -14.36
CA GLU A 158 9.29 12.79 -14.19
C GLU A 158 7.92 12.65 -14.86
N ASP A 159 7.86 12.02 -16.03
CA ASP A 159 6.60 11.79 -16.75
C ASP A 159 5.64 10.89 -15.97
N LYS A 160 6.16 9.81 -15.35
CA LYS A 160 5.35 8.90 -14.52
C LYS A 160 4.94 9.53 -13.19
N TYR A 161 5.80 10.35 -12.58
CA TYR A 161 5.45 11.09 -11.37
C TYR A 161 4.27 12.04 -11.62
N ASN A 162 4.37 12.86 -12.68
CA ASN A 162 3.29 13.77 -13.07
C ASN A 162 2.00 13.02 -13.44
N ALA A 163 2.10 11.90 -14.17
CA ALA A 163 0.94 11.07 -14.49
C ALA A 163 0.28 10.47 -13.21
N LEU A 164 1.06 10.18 -12.17
CA LEU A 164 0.53 9.68 -10.90
C LEU A 164 -0.22 10.77 -10.15
N MET A 165 0.30 12.00 -10.11
CA MET A 165 -0.38 13.16 -9.51
C MET A 165 -1.69 13.48 -10.25
N GLU A 166 -1.65 13.55 -11.59
CA GLU A 166 -2.85 13.79 -12.40
C GLU A 166 -3.91 12.72 -12.14
N ARG A 167 -3.51 11.44 -12.18
CA ARG A 167 -4.43 10.32 -11.95
C ARG A 167 -4.98 10.31 -10.53
N ALA A 168 -4.19 10.71 -9.53
CA ALA A 168 -4.65 10.86 -8.15
C ALA A 168 -5.75 11.93 -8.05
N GLY A 169 -5.53 13.09 -8.67
CA GLY A 169 -6.53 14.17 -8.75
C GLY A 169 -7.84 13.73 -9.41
N GLU A 170 -7.77 12.99 -10.54
CA GLU A 170 -8.96 12.47 -11.24
C GLU A 170 -9.84 11.55 -10.37
N ILE A 171 -9.23 10.79 -9.46
CA ILE A 171 -9.94 9.86 -8.58
C ILE A 171 -10.23 10.43 -7.19
N GLY A 172 -9.80 11.66 -6.91
CA GLY A 172 -9.94 12.33 -5.62
C GLY A 172 -9.06 11.73 -4.52
N ALA A 173 -7.86 11.22 -4.86
CA ALA A 173 -6.88 10.79 -3.88
C ALA A 173 -6.00 11.98 -3.47
N GLU A 174 -6.04 12.33 -2.18
CA GLU A 174 -5.36 13.50 -1.59
C GLU A 174 -4.09 13.09 -0.81
N ASP A 175 -3.66 11.83 -0.92
CA ASP A 175 -2.52 11.28 -0.20
C ASP A 175 -1.20 12.05 -0.45
N PHE A 176 -1.05 12.67 -1.62
CA PHE A 176 0.10 13.52 -1.96
C PHE A 176 0.17 14.83 -1.16
N ASP A 177 -0.90 15.23 -0.47
CA ASP A 177 -0.95 16.45 0.33
C ASP A 177 -0.81 16.15 1.83
N LEU A 178 -0.77 14.87 2.21
CA LEU A 178 -0.58 14.47 3.60
C LEU A 178 0.78 14.92 4.13
N PRO A 179 0.91 15.31 5.42
CA PRO A 179 2.19 15.65 6.02
C PRO A 179 3.21 14.52 5.83
N ASP A 180 4.47 14.88 5.55
CA ASP A 180 5.55 13.90 5.47
C ASP A 180 5.78 13.27 6.86
N PRO A 181 5.54 11.96 7.03
CA PRO A 181 5.70 11.27 8.30
C PRO A 181 7.18 11.09 8.72
N TRP A 182 8.13 11.30 7.80
CA TRP A 182 9.57 11.17 8.05
C TRP A 182 10.24 12.49 8.46
N ILE A 183 9.53 13.62 8.41
CA ILE A 183 10.01 14.86 9.02
C ILE A 183 9.82 14.75 10.53
N LYS A 184 10.94 14.60 11.27
CA LYS A 184 10.92 14.73 12.73
C LYS A 184 10.48 16.16 13.05
N GLN A 185 9.29 16.31 13.64
CA GLN A 185 8.92 17.58 14.26
C GLN A 185 10.01 17.93 15.27
N SER A 186 10.81 18.96 14.96
CA SER A 186 11.71 19.54 15.95
C SER A 186 10.84 19.97 17.12
N SER A 187 10.96 19.32 18.28
CA SER A 187 10.22 19.68 19.47
C SER A 187 10.72 21.03 19.99
N SER A 188 10.30 22.11 19.37
CA SER A 188 10.33 23.43 19.99
C SER A 188 9.18 23.47 20.98
N LEU A 189 9.46 23.09 22.23
CA LEU A 189 8.89 23.61 23.49
C LEU A 189 9.07 22.59 24.62
N GLN A 190 10.18 22.72 25.36
CA GLN A 190 10.21 22.87 26.83
C GLN A 190 11.67 22.87 27.31
N SER A 191 12.33 24.03 27.23
CA SER A 191 13.36 24.36 28.21
C SER A 191 12.64 24.92 29.44
N SER A 192 12.25 24.06 30.38
CA SER A 192 11.92 24.52 31.72
C SER A 192 13.18 25.12 32.36
N PRO A 193 13.09 26.27 33.06
CA PRO A 193 14.26 26.84 33.71
C PRO A 193 14.71 25.89 34.82
N SER A 194 16.01 25.60 34.83
CA SER A 194 16.68 24.86 35.89
C SER A 194 16.46 25.60 37.23
N PRO A 195 16.13 24.93 38.34
CA PRO A 195 16.18 25.57 39.65
C PRO A 195 17.65 25.88 39.94
N GLY A 196 17.97 27.17 40.12
CA GLY A 196 19.29 27.60 40.56
C GLY A 196 19.69 26.96 41.90
N PRO A 197 21.01 26.94 42.21
CA PRO A 197 21.51 26.23 43.38
C PRO A 197 20.97 26.87 44.66
N ALA A 198 20.42 26.04 45.54
CA ALA A 198 20.07 26.44 46.90
C ALA A 198 21.33 26.96 47.58
N THR A 199 21.32 28.25 47.91
CA THR A 199 22.38 28.90 48.68
C THR A 199 22.31 28.37 50.12
N GLU A 200 23.39 27.72 50.55
CA GLU A 200 23.65 27.41 51.95
C GLU A 200 23.70 28.70 52.76
N THR A 201 22.69 28.94 53.60
CA THR A 201 22.82 29.90 54.71
C THR A 201 23.29 29.15 55.93
N ASN A 202 24.59 29.22 56.13
CA ASN A 202 25.31 28.85 57.34
C ASN A 202 24.88 29.83 58.46
N SER A 203 24.27 29.33 59.54
CA SER A 203 24.06 30.11 60.77
C SER A 203 24.76 29.41 61.92
N SER A 204 26.03 29.75 62.12
CA SER A 204 26.70 29.59 63.41
C SER A 204 26.33 30.78 64.30
N SER A 205 25.73 30.54 65.47
CA SER A 205 25.89 31.38 66.67
C SER A 205 25.47 30.59 67.91
N THR A 206 26.51 30.12 68.61
CA THR A 206 26.72 30.02 70.06
C THR A 206 25.69 30.72 70.95
N GLU A 207 25.17 30.04 71.99
CA GLU A 207 25.32 30.47 73.41
C GLU A 207 24.61 29.53 74.41
N SER A 208 25.37 29.21 75.47
CA SER A 208 25.03 28.69 76.81
C SER A 208 24.60 27.23 76.98
#